data_AF-D7VNW5-F1
#
_entry.id   AF-D7VNW5-F1
#
_cell.length_a   1.000
_cell.length_b   1.000
_cell.length_c   1.000
_cell.angle_alpha   90.00
_cell.angle_beta   90.00
_cell.angle_gamma   90.00
#
_symmetry.space_group_name_H-M   'P 1'
#
loop_
_entity.id
_entity.type
_entity.pdbx_description
1 polymer ?
#
loop_
_entity_poly.entity_id
_entity_poly.type
_entity_poly.pdbx_seq_one_letter_code
_entity_poly.pdbx_strand_id
1 'polypeptide(L)'
;MQEFEFIQKLIKTEHGFKPFEDEARKLCGSHSLDDSKNIALELLNHDYYQIRSVGIFILGFIAAEDKTVLSVLKESARNDESWQVQEIIAKAFDQFCRDNGYEHSLPEIKEWLSEKHPNICRAVTEGLRIWTSRPYFKDHPQEAILLISRHKSSDSEYLRKSVGNSLRDIRKKYPELVEKEISNWDLSDSKTAFTHKYVLKKQ
;
A
#
# COMPACT_ATOMS: atom_id res chain seq x y z
N MET A 1 -15.32 26.33 -12.58
CA MET A 1 -16.02 26.77 -11.36
C MET A 1 -16.24 25.60 -10.40
N GLN A 2 -16.82 24.48 -10.85
CA GLN A 2 -16.93 23.23 -10.05
C GLN A 2 -15.58 22.65 -9.61
N GLU A 3 -14.57 22.68 -10.50
CA GLU A 3 -13.22 22.17 -10.20
C GLU A 3 -12.55 22.92 -9.04
N PHE A 4 -12.62 24.25 -9.04
CA PHE A 4 -12.09 25.09 -7.97
C PHE A 4 -12.81 24.84 -6.63
N GLU A 5 -14.12 24.59 -6.66
CA GLU A 5 -14.93 24.44 -5.46
C GLU A 5 -14.64 23.14 -4.70
N PHE A 6 -14.45 22.01 -5.40
CA PHE A 6 -14.12 20.76 -4.71
C PHE A 6 -12.69 20.79 -4.14
N ILE A 7 -11.72 21.38 -4.86
CA ILE A 7 -10.34 21.53 -4.37
C ILE A 7 -10.35 22.30 -3.04
N GLN A 8 -11.02 23.46 -2.99
CA GLN A 8 -11.12 24.29 -1.78
C GLN A 8 -11.78 23.56 -0.60
N LYS A 9 -12.70 22.63 -0.87
CA LYS A 9 -13.30 21.78 0.15
C LYS A 9 -12.30 20.73 0.66
N LEU A 10 -11.61 20.04 -0.24
CA LEU A 10 -10.73 18.93 0.12
C LEU A 10 -9.48 19.38 0.87
N ILE A 11 -8.88 20.51 0.49
CA ILE A 11 -7.65 21.03 1.14
C ILE A 11 -7.86 21.39 2.62
N LYS A 12 -9.10 21.60 3.06
CA LYS A 12 -9.47 21.82 4.47
C LYS A 12 -9.50 20.54 5.30
N THR A 13 -9.37 19.38 4.67
CA THR A 13 -9.30 18.10 5.38
C THR A 13 -7.90 17.91 5.93
N GLU A 14 -7.78 17.94 7.26
CA GLU A 14 -6.50 17.77 7.96
C GLU A 14 -6.29 16.33 8.46
N HIS A 15 -7.37 15.56 8.61
CA HIS A 15 -7.36 14.23 9.18
C HIS A 15 -8.21 13.23 8.39
N GLY A 16 -7.69 12.01 8.27
CA GLY A 16 -8.34 10.93 7.52
C GLY A 16 -8.22 11.09 6.01
N PHE A 17 -8.85 10.18 5.28
CA PHE A 17 -8.75 10.08 3.82
C PHE A 17 -10.10 9.91 3.12
N LYS A 18 -11.19 9.72 3.88
CA LYS A 18 -12.51 9.43 3.32
C LYS A 18 -13.04 10.49 2.35
N PRO A 19 -12.89 11.80 2.62
CA PRO A 19 -13.29 12.81 1.65
C PRO A 19 -12.60 12.66 0.29
N PHE A 20 -11.33 12.22 0.26
CA PHE A 20 -10.59 12.02 -0.99
C PHE A 20 -11.06 10.76 -1.73
N GLU A 21 -11.32 9.69 -0.98
CA GLU A 21 -11.85 8.43 -1.52
C GLU A 21 -13.25 8.64 -2.12
N ASP A 22 -14.12 9.37 -1.41
CA ASP A 22 -15.50 9.62 -1.85
C ASP A 22 -15.54 10.46 -3.12
N GLU A 23 -14.70 11.49 -3.22
CA GLU A 23 -14.60 12.29 -4.46
C GLU A 23 -14.03 11.47 -5.62
N ALA A 24 -13.01 10.64 -5.37
CA ALA A 24 -12.47 9.73 -6.38
C ALA A 24 -13.53 8.76 -6.92
N ARG A 25 -14.37 8.18 -6.04
CA ARG A 25 -15.48 7.31 -6.46
C ARG A 25 -16.50 8.05 -7.31
N LYS A 26 -16.84 9.28 -6.92
CA LYS A 26 -17.77 10.12 -7.68
C LYS A 26 -17.22 10.42 -9.08
N LEU A 27 -15.94 10.75 -9.20
CA LEU A 27 -15.29 11.01 -10.48
C LEU A 27 -15.28 9.76 -11.38
N CYS A 28 -14.91 8.59 -10.84
CA CYS A 28 -14.99 7.33 -11.59
C CYS A 28 -16.42 6.96 -12.01
N GLY A 29 -17.41 7.25 -11.17
CA GLY A 29 -18.81 6.97 -11.48
C GLY A 29 -19.45 7.88 -12.54
N SER A 30 -18.82 9.02 -12.84
CA SER A 30 -19.34 10.01 -13.80
C SER A 30 -18.52 10.14 -15.08
N HIS A 31 -17.43 9.39 -15.21
CA HIS A 31 -16.49 9.48 -16.34
C HIS A 31 -16.19 8.09 -16.91
N SER A 32 -15.72 8.06 -18.16
CA SER A 32 -15.21 6.81 -18.75
C SER A 32 -13.92 6.37 -18.05
N LEU A 33 -13.47 5.15 -18.33
CA LEU A 33 -12.19 4.62 -17.85
C LEU A 33 -11.02 5.54 -18.27
N ASP A 34 -10.98 5.92 -19.55
CA ASP A 34 -9.94 6.78 -20.12
C ASP A 34 -9.98 8.19 -19.53
N ASP A 35 -11.18 8.77 -19.39
CA ASP A 35 -11.34 10.10 -18.79
C ASP A 35 -10.95 10.09 -17.31
N SER A 36 -11.33 9.04 -16.56
CA SER A 36 -10.94 8.87 -15.15
C SER A 36 -9.41 8.81 -15.01
N LYS A 37 -8.75 8.06 -15.90
CA LYS A 37 -7.28 8.00 -15.94
C LYS A 37 -6.67 9.37 -16.22
N ASN A 38 -7.17 10.11 -17.21
CA ASN A 38 -6.65 11.43 -17.55
C ASN A 38 -6.81 12.41 -16.37
N ILE A 39 -7.98 12.44 -15.75
CA ILE A 39 -8.24 13.22 -14.54
C ILE A 39 -7.24 12.85 -13.44
N ALA A 40 -7.04 11.55 -13.18
CA ALA A 40 -6.09 11.12 -12.16
C ALA A 40 -4.68 11.63 -12.43
N LEU A 41 -4.19 11.53 -13.67
CA LEU A 41 -2.86 12.00 -14.07
C LEU A 41 -2.70 13.52 -13.87
N GLU A 42 -3.74 14.30 -14.15
CA GLU A 42 -3.74 15.75 -13.89
C GLU A 42 -3.64 16.05 -12.38
N LEU A 43 -4.46 15.37 -11.57
CA LEU A 43 -4.50 15.57 -10.11
C LEU A 43 -3.18 15.23 -9.42
N LEU A 44 -2.39 14.29 -9.96
CA LEU A 44 -1.08 13.92 -9.40
C LEU A 44 -0.04 15.04 -9.48
N ASN A 45 -0.22 16.04 -10.35
CA ASN A 45 0.70 17.17 -10.48
C ASN A 45 0.39 18.32 -9.52
N HIS A 46 -0.62 18.18 -8.65
CA HIS A 46 -1.04 19.25 -7.76
C HIS A 46 -0.16 19.35 -6.49
N ASP A 47 0.14 20.58 -6.06
CA ASP A 47 0.86 20.87 -4.81
C ASP A 47 0.24 20.27 -3.54
N TYR A 48 -1.09 20.16 -3.47
CA TYR A 48 -1.78 19.68 -2.28
C TYR A 48 -1.88 18.15 -2.27
N TYR A 49 -1.38 17.55 -1.20
CA TYR A 49 -1.41 16.09 -1.00
C TYR A 49 -2.83 15.54 -1.03
N GLN A 50 -3.83 16.32 -0.60
CA GLN A 50 -5.24 15.94 -0.63
C GLN A 50 -5.73 15.70 -2.05
N ILE A 51 -5.28 16.52 -3.00
CA ILE A 51 -5.68 16.44 -4.41
C ILE A 51 -4.96 15.28 -5.09
N ARG A 52 -3.66 15.12 -4.84
CA ARG A 52 -2.90 13.95 -5.30
C ARG A 52 -3.50 12.64 -4.76
N SER A 53 -3.99 12.65 -3.52
CA SER A 53 -4.67 11.49 -2.91
C SER A 53 -5.92 11.08 -3.68
N VAL A 54 -6.71 12.03 -4.19
CA VAL A 54 -7.85 11.73 -5.08
C VAL A 54 -7.36 11.02 -6.34
N GLY A 55 -6.32 11.55 -6.98
CA GLY A 55 -5.70 10.93 -8.16
C GLY A 55 -5.27 9.49 -7.89
N ILE A 56 -4.57 9.23 -6.80
CA ILE A 56 -4.15 7.87 -6.42
C ILE A 56 -5.33 6.94 -6.16
N PHE A 57 -6.41 7.42 -5.52
CA PHE A 57 -7.61 6.60 -5.34
C PHE A 57 -8.26 6.22 -6.67
N ILE A 58 -8.37 7.17 -7.61
CA ILE A 58 -8.89 6.88 -8.96
C ILE A 58 -8.05 5.79 -9.63
N LEU A 59 -6.72 5.93 -9.62
CA LEU A 59 -5.82 4.90 -10.19
C LEU A 59 -6.04 3.53 -9.54
N GLY A 60 -6.23 3.48 -8.22
CA GLY A 60 -6.53 2.24 -7.50
C GLY A 60 -7.85 1.59 -7.93
N PHE A 61 -8.91 2.38 -8.16
CA PHE A 61 -10.20 1.88 -8.60
C PHE A 61 -10.20 1.32 -10.02
N ILE A 62 -9.39 1.91 -10.90
CA ILE A 62 -9.35 1.50 -12.31
C ILE A 62 -8.27 0.47 -12.63
N ALA A 63 -7.35 0.18 -11.71
CA ALA A 63 -6.16 -0.63 -11.96
C ALA A 63 -6.43 -2.09 -12.38
N ALA A 64 -7.58 -2.66 -11.99
CA ALA A 64 -7.95 -4.01 -12.42
C ALA A 64 -8.41 -4.05 -13.89
N GLU A 65 -8.99 -2.96 -14.38
CA GLU A 65 -9.46 -2.80 -15.78
C GLU A 65 -8.35 -2.28 -16.69
N ASP A 66 -7.55 -1.32 -16.22
CA ASP A 66 -6.38 -0.79 -16.91
C ASP A 66 -5.11 -0.97 -16.07
N LYS A 67 -4.43 -2.11 -16.27
CA LYS A 67 -3.18 -2.42 -15.57
C LYS A 67 -2.03 -1.45 -15.88
N THR A 68 -2.12 -0.64 -16.93
CA THR A 68 -1.04 0.31 -17.26
C THR A 68 -0.86 1.36 -16.16
N VAL A 69 -1.90 1.66 -15.39
CA VAL A 69 -1.84 2.61 -14.26
C VAL A 69 -1.01 2.12 -13.08
N LEU A 70 -0.71 0.83 -13.00
CA LEU A 70 0.17 0.28 -11.95
C LEU A 70 1.58 0.87 -12.05
N SER A 71 2.05 1.15 -13.27
CA SER A 71 3.33 1.85 -13.50
C SER A 71 3.31 3.26 -12.90
N VAL A 72 2.17 3.95 -13.01
CA VAL A 72 1.97 5.30 -12.45
C VAL A 72 1.93 5.24 -10.93
N LEU A 73 1.15 4.32 -10.35
CA LEU A 73 1.11 4.13 -8.89
C LEU A 73 2.50 3.83 -8.32
N LYS A 74 3.29 3.01 -9.02
CA LYS A 74 4.66 2.69 -8.63
C LYS A 74 5.58 3.91 -8.67
N GLU A 75 5.48 4.73 -9.72
CA GLU A 75 6.25 5.96 -9.84
C GLU A 75 5.83 7.00 -8.79
N SER A 76 4.54 7.12 -8.49
CA SER A 76 4.05 7.92 -7.36
C SER A 76 4.60 7.42 -6.02
N ALA A 77 4.68 6.10 -5.82
CA ALA A 77 5.28 5.53 -4.60
C ALA A 77 6.75 5.90 -4.47
N ARG A 78 7.47 5.97 -5.59
CA ARG A 78 8.87 6.37 -5.63
C ARG A 78 9.06 7.85 -5.29
N ASN A 79 8.23 8.73 -5.86
CA ASN A 79 8.52 10.15 -5.90
C ASN A 79 7.72 11.01 -4.92
N ASP A 80 6.55 10.58 -4.45
CA ASP A 80 5.74 11.42 -3.57
C ASP A 80 6.30 11.47 -2.15
N GLU A 81 6.68 12.65 -1.71
CA GLU A 81 7.27 12.90 -0.39
C GLU A 81 6.22 12.91 0.74
N SER A 82 4.93 13.06 0.41
CA SER A 82 3.87 13.09 1.41
C SER A 82 3.61 11.69 1.98
N TRP A 83 3.84 11.54 3.28
CA TRP A 83 3.49 10.31 3.98
C TRP A 83 1.99 9.99 3.87
N GLN A 84 1.12 11.02 3.79
CA GLN A 84 -0.31 10.84 3.58
C GLN A 84 -0.58 10.19 2.22
N VAL A 85 0.05 10.67 1.14
CA VAL A 85 -0.10 10.07 -0.18
C VAL A 85 0.44 8.63 -0.19
N GLN A 86 1.56 8.37 0.50
CA GLN A 86 2.09 7.00 0.64
C GLN A 86 1.11 6.04 1.34
N GLU A 87 0.29 6.51 2.29
CA GLU A 87 -0.82 5.71 2.85
C GLU A 87 -1.90 5.42 1.82
N ILE A 88 -2.19 6.37 0.93
CA ILE A 88 -3.22 6.20 -0.10
C ILE A 88 -2.73 5.27 -1.20
N ILE A 89 -1.45 5.31 -1.56
CA ILE A 89 -0.84 4.38 -2.51
C ILE A 89 -0.94 2.93 -2.00
N ALA A 90 -0.67 2.71 -0.71
CA ALA A 90 -0.85 1.40 -0.09
C ALA A 90 -2.32 0.91 -0.19
N LYS A 91 -3.29 1.81 0.00
CA LYS A 91 -4.72 1.50 -0.17
C LYS A 91 -5.11 1.22 -1.62
N ALA A 92 -4.58 2.01 -2.57
CA ALA A 92 -4.80 1.80 -3.99
C ALA A 92 -4.25 0.45 -4.46
N PHE A 93 -3.10 0.03 -3.94
CA PHE A 93 -2.55 -1.30 -4.23
C PHE A 93 -3.40 -2.44 -3.64
N ASP A 94 -3.92 -2.30 -2.41
CA ASP A 94 -4.89 -3.28 -1.86
C ASP A 94 -6.19 -3.31 -2.65
N GLN A 95 -6.67 -2.15 -3.12
CA GLN A 95 -7.85 -2.04 -3.96
C GLN A 95 -7.66 -2.80 -5.29
N PHE A 96 -6.52 -2.59 -5.97
CA PHE A 96 -6.15 -3.39 -7.14
C PHE A 96 -6.16 -4.90 -6.84
N CYS A 97 -5.51 -5.33 -5.75
CA CYS A 97 -5.46 -6.74 -5.39
C CYS A 97 -6.84 -7.34 -5.07
N ARG A 98 -7.73 -6.53 -4.48
CA ARG A 98 -9.11 -6.91 -4.20
C ARG A 98 -9.90 -7.12 -5.48
N ASP A 99 -9.79 -6.21 -6.43
CA ASP A 99 -10.60 -6.20 -7.65
C ASP A 99 -10.08 -7.21 -8.69
N ASN A 100 -8.75 -7.35 -8.81
CA ASN A 100 -8.11 -8.35 -9.68
C ASN A 100 -8.06 -9.76 -9.06
N GLY A 101 -8.20 -9.85 -7.73
CA GLY A 101 -8.08 -11.08 -6.95
C GLY A 101 -6.64 -11.34 -6.47
N TYR A 102 -6.48 -11.52 -5.15
CA TYR A 102 -5.17 -11.59 -4.48
C TYR A 102 -4.22 -12.68 -5.03
N GLU A 103 -4.74 -13.85 -5.40
CA GLU A 103 -3.94 -14.90 -6.04
C GLU A 103 -3.46 -14.48 -7.44
N HIS A 104 -4.36 -13.92 -8.24
CA HIS A 104 -4.03 -13.40 -9.58
C HIS A 104 -3.08 -12.21 -9.54
N SER A 105 -3.06 -11.46 -8.43
CA SER A 105 -2.16 -10.32 -8.20
C SER A 105 -0.78 -10.73 -7.64
N LEU A 106 -0.50 -12.01 -7.41
CA LEU A 106 0.81 -12.46 -6.93
C LEU A 106 1.99 -12.02 -7.79
N PRO A 107 1.92 -12.02 -9.14
CA PRO A 107 3.01 -11.50 -9.97
C PRO A 107 3.33 -10.04 -9.66
N GLU A 108 2.32 -9.17 -9.61
CA GLU A 108 2.47 -7.75 -9.30
C GLU A 108 2.95 -7.53 -7.85
N ILE A 109 2.44 -8.29 -6.88
CA ILE A 109 2.92 -8.28 -5.48
C ILE A 109 4.41 -8.61 -5.42
N LYS A 110 4.83 -9.70 -6.07
CA LYS A 110 6.22 -10.16 -6.05
C LYS A 110 7.15 -9.18 -6.76
N GLU A 111 6.68 -8.57 -7.84
CA GLU A 111 7.41 -7.59 -8.62
C GLU A 111 7.63 -6.29 -7.84
N TRP A 112 6.59 -5.71 -7.22
CA TRP A 112 6.74 -4.53 -6.37
C TRP A 112 7.62 -4.78 -5.14
N LEU A 113 7.56 -5.97 -4.55
CA LEU A 113 8.47 -6.37 -3.46
C LEU A 113 9.90 -6.67 -3.92
N SER A 114 10.15 -6.76 -5.22
CA SER A 114 11.51 -6.92 -5.76
C SER A 114 12.22 -5.58 -6.03
N GLU A 115 11.49 -4.47 -5.96
CA GLU A 115 12.03 -3.13 -6.17
C GLU A 115 13.04 -2.74 -5.09
N LYS A 116 14.01 -1.91 -5.49
CA LYS A 116 15.01 -1.36 -4.55
C LYS A 116 14.43 -0.23 -3.70
N HIS A 117 13.45 0.52 -4.23
CA HIS A 117 12.93 1.68 -3.56
C HIS A 117 12.01 1.28 -2.39
N PRO A 118 12.30 1.70 -1.15
CA PRO A 118 11.61 1.20 0.02
C PRO A 118 10.12 1.54 0.03
N ASN A 119 9.72 2.69 -0.52
CA ASN A 119 8.31 3.09 -0.52
C ASN A 119 7.45 2.21 -1.44
N ILE A 120 8.02 1.67 -2.54
CA ILE A 120 7.29 0.74 -3.42
C ILE A 120 7.00 -0.56 -2.67
N CYS A 121 8.02 -1.16 -2.05
CA CYS A 121 7.86 -2.34 -1.21
C CYS A 121 6.93 -2.07 -0.01
N ARG A 122 6.98 -0.84 0.52
CA ARG A 122 6.17 -0.41 1.66
C ARG A 122 4.69 -0.32 1.29
N ALA A 123 4.34 0.16 0.10
CA ALA A 123 2.96 0.17 -0.38
C ALA A 123 2.33 -1.22 -0.35
N VAL A 124 3.09 -2.26 -0.74
CA VAL A 124 2.62 -3.65 -0.69
C VAL A 124 2.55 -4.18 0.74
N THR A 125 3.64 -4.07 1.50
CA THR A 125 3.70 -4.60 2.88
C THR A 125 2.64 -3.98 3.77
N GLU A 126 2.40 -2.67 3.67
CA GLU A 126 1.39 -1.97 4.48
C GLU A 126 -0.03 -2.16 3.92
N GLY A 127 -0.21 -2.03 2.61
CA GLY A 127 -1.52 -2.02 1.96
C GLY A 127 -2.32 -3.30 2.21
N LEU A 128 -1.65 -4.44 2.18
CA LEU A 128 -2.29 -5.74 2.37
C LEU A 128 -2.55 -6.07 3.85
N ARG A 129 -2.17 -5.22 4.81
CA ARG A 129 -2.43 -5.49 6.24
C ARG A 129 -3.94 -5.51 6.53
N ILE A 130 -4.44 -6.45 7.34
CA ILE A 130 -3.76 -7.67 7.83
C ILE A 130 -3.72 -8.70 6.69
N TRP A 131 -2.52 -9.14 6.27
CA TRP A 131 -2.35 -9.99 5.08
C TRP A 131 -3.20 -11.26 5.13
N THR A 132 -3.19 -11.96 6.26
CA THR A 132 -3.94 -13.21 6.46
C THR A 132 -5.43 -13.02 6.71
N SER A 133 -5.95 -11.80 6.55
CA SER A 133 -7.40 -11.54 6.41
C SER A 133 -7.84 -11.47 4.95
N ARG A 134 -6.90 -11.33 4.00
CA ARG A 134 -7.20 -11.27 2.56
C ARG A 134 -7.42 -12.68 1.99
N PRO A 135 -8.30 -12.83 0.99
CA PRO A 135 -8.38 -14.05 0.18
C PRO A 135 -6.99 -14.53 -0.28
N TYR A 136 -6.86 -15.83 -0.55
CA TYR A 136 -5.59 -16.53 -0.78
C TYR A 136 -4.67 -16.56 0.48
N PHE A 137 -4.24 -15.42 1.00
CA PHE A 137 -3.32 -15.37 2.15
C PHE A 137 -3.93 -15.91 3.46
N LYS A 138 -5.25 -15.87 3.62
CA LYS A 138 -5.94 -16.51 4.75
C LYS A 138 -5.73 -18.04 4.79
N ASP A 139 -5.62 -18.66 3.62
CA ASP A 139 -5.46 -20.11 3.42
C ASP A 139 -3.97 -20.47 3.23
N HIS A 140 -3.16 -19.49 2.83
CA HIS A 140 -1.72 -19.59 2.61
C HIS A 140 -0.91 -18.60 3.48
N PRO A 141 -1.01 -18.65 4.82
CA PRO A 141 -0.34 -17.68 5.71
C PRO A 141 1.19 -17.70 5.59
N GLN A 142 1.78 -18.87 5.26
CA GLN A 142 3.22 -19.01 5.07
C GLN A 142 3.74 -18.17 3.88
N GLU A 143 2.97 -18.06 2.79
CA GLU A 143 3.35 -17.24 1.62
C GLU A 143 3.42 -15.76 2.00
N ALA A 144 2.44 -15.27 2.78
CA ALA A 144 2.48 -13.90 3.30
C ALA A 144 3.71 -13.64 4.16
N ILE A 145 4.00 -14.55 5.11
CA ILE A 145 5.16 -14.45 5.99
C ILE A 145 6.46 -14.40 5.18
N LEU A 146 6.63 -15.31 4.20
CA LEU A 146 7.83 -15.35 3.35
C LEU A 146 8.02 -14.05 2.55
N LEU A 147 6.95 -13.53 1.93
CA LEU A 147 7.00 -12.30 1.15
C LEU A 147 7.38 -11.09 2.02
N ILE A 148 6.78 -10.97 3.21
CA ILE A 148 7.04 -9.85 4.13
C ILE A 148 8.46 -9.93 4.70
N SER A 149 8.90 -11.11 5.14
CA SER A 149 10.18 -11.32 5.83
C SER A 149 11.41 -11.05 4.96
N ARG A 150 11.26 -11.00 3.63
CA ARG A 150 12.34 -10.58 2.70
C ARG A 150 12.91 -9.20 3.04
N HIS A 151 12.11 -8.32 3.64
CA HIS A 151 12.50 -6.94 3.92
C HIS A 151 12.87 -6.69 5.40
N LYS A 152 13.04 -7.74 6.21
CA LYS A 152 13.36 -7.65 7.65
C LYS A 152 14.60 -6.79 7.97
N SER A 153 15.56 -6.75 7.06
CA SER A 153 16.84 -6.04 7.21
C SER A 153 16.95 -4.81 6.31
N SER A 154 15.84 -4.33 5.73
CA SER A 154 15.85 -3.17 4.82
C SER A 154 16.57 -1.96 5.45
N ASP A 155 17.27 -1.16 4.66
CA ASP A 155 17.88 0.10 5.13
C ASP A 155 16.83 1.11 5.61
N SER A 156 15.62 1.08 5.02
CA SER A 156 14.54 1.98 5.40
C SER A 156 13.86 1.52 6.68
N GLU A 157 13.97 2.34 7.73
CA GLU A 157 13.23 2.13 8.97
C GLU A 157 11.71 2.11 8.74
N TYR A 158 11.22 2.94 7.81
CA TYR A 158 9.80 3.02 7.46
C TYR A 158 9.29 1.68 6.92
N LEU A 159 10.05 1.03 6.04
CA LEU A 159 9.73 -0.31 5.54
C LEU A 159 9.86 -1.37 6.65
N ARG A 160 10.91 -1.32 7.48
CA ARG A 160 11.07 -2.25 8.61
C ARG A 160 9.90 -2.18 9.61
N LYS A 161 9.37 -1.00 9.88
CA LYS A 161 8.16 -0.80 10.70
C LYS A 161 6.94 -1.49 10.08
N SER A 162 6.73 -1.33 8.78
CA SER A 162 5.66 -2.02 8.03
C SER A 162 5.79 -3.55 8.11
N VAL A 163 7.00 -4.08 7.88
CA VAL A 163 7.31 -5.52 7.98
C VAL A 163 6.99 -6.05 9.39
N GLY A 164 7.53 -5.40 10.43
CA GLY A 164 7.32 -5.82 11.80
C GLY A 164 5.85 -5.77 12.23
N ASN A 165 5.13 -4.72 11.84
CA ASN A 165 3.70 -4.60 12.11
C ASN A 165 2.88 -5.65 11.36
N SER A 166 3.18 -5.92 10.09
CA SER A 166 2.48 -6.93 9.28
C SER A 166 2.64 -8.33 9.88
N LEU A 167 3.88 -8.72 10.23
CA LEU A 167 4.14 -10.01 10.88
C LEU A 167 3.51 -10.09 12.27
N ARG A 168 3.50 -9.00 13.03
CA ARG A 168 2.79 -8.93 14.32
C ARG A 168 1.29 -9.16 14.15
N ASP A 169 0.67 -8.57 13.13
CA ASP A 169 -0.75 -8.76 12.85
C ASP A 169 -1.05 -10.22 12.50
N ILE A 170 -0.18 -10.88 11.72
CA ILE A 170 -0.27 -12.32 11.41
C ILE A 170 -0.07 -13.17 12.67
N ARG A 171 0.92 -12.83 13.52
CA ARG A 171 1.28 -13.55 14.75
C ARG A 171 0.09 -13.71 15.71
N LYS A 172 -0.85 -12.76 15.71
CA LYS A 172 -2.06 -12.84 16.54
C LYS A 172 -2.91 -14.08 16.25
N LYS A 173 -2.94 -14.53 14.99
CA LYS A 173 -3.72 -15.68 14.54
C LYS A 173 -2.87 -16.92 14.25
N TYR A 174 -1.62 -16.72 13.81
CA TYR A 174 -0.70 -17.78 13.44
C TYR A 174 0.64 -17.62 14.19
N PRO A 175 0.66 -17.70 15.53
CA PRO A 175 1.85 -17.43 16.33
C PRO A 175 3.00 -18.38 16.00
N GLU A 176 2.73 -19.69 15.89
CA GLU A 176 3.75 -20.71 15.62
C GLU A 176 4.46 -20.49 14.28
N LEU A 177 3.74 -20.10 13.22
CA LEU A 177 4.34 -19.84 11.91
C LEU A 177 5.27 -18.63 11.94
N VAL A 178 4.86 -17.56 12.62
CA VAL A 178 5.68 -16.35 12.75
C VAL A 178 6.88 -16.61 13.66
N GLU A 179 6.70 -17.32 14.77
CA GLU A 179 7.79 -17.68 15.70
C GLU A 179 8.84 -18.55 15.02
N LYS A 180 8.41 -19.54 14.23
CA LYS A 180 9.31 -20.37 13.42
C LYS A 180 10.09 -19.56 12.38
N GLU A 181 9.46 -18.56 11.74
CA GLU A 181 10.16 -17.68 10.79
C GLU A 181 11.23 -16.85 11.50
N ILE A 182 10.83 -16.12 12.56
CA ILE A 182 11.72 -15.15 13.21
C ILE A 182 12.81 -15.82 14.06
N SER A 183 12.65 -17.08 14.46
CA SER A 183 13.70 -17.83 15.18
C SER A 183 14.95 -18.06 14.33
N ASN A 184 14.82 -17.99 13.00
CA ASN A 184 15.94 -18.16 12.06
C ASN A 184 16.62 -16.82 11.70
N TRP A 185 16.17 -15.70 12.26
CA TRP A 185 16.71 -14.39 11.92
C TRP A 185 18.04 -14.14 12.65
N ASP A 186 19.02 -13.60 11.93
CA ASP A 186 20.27 -13.13 12.53
C ASP A 186 20.04 -11.81 13.27
N LEU A 187 20.02 -11.88 14.61
CA LEU A 187 19.80 -10.73 15.48
C LEU A 187 21.09 -9.95 15.78
N SER A 188 22.25 -10.39 15.25
CA SER A 188 23.47 -9.58 15.31
C SER A 188 23.41 -8.39 14.35
N ASP A 189 22.64 -8.50 13.26
CA ASP A 189 22.27 -7.36 12.43
C ASP A 189 21.24 -6.48 13.16
N SER A 190 21.67 -5.25 13.47
CA SER A 190 20.85 -4.23 14.13
C SER A 190 19.52 -3.93 13.41
N LYS A 191 19.46 -4.02 12.08
CA LYS A 191 18.24 -3.76 11.29
C LYS A 191 17.25 -4.91 11.46
N THR A 192 17.73 -6.14 11.37
CA THR A 192 16.93 -7.34 11.64
C THR A 192 16.44 -7.36 13.09
N ALA A 193 17.32 -7.06 14.05
CA ALA A 193 16.96 -6.96 15.47
C ALA A 193 15.90 -5.88 15.74
N PHE A 194 15.95 -4.75 15.04
CA PHE A 194 14.92 -3.71 15.09
C PHE A 194 13.57 -4.27 14.65
N THR A 195 13.49 -4.90 13.47
CA THR A 195 12.24 -5.46 12.94
C THR A 195 11.69 -6.55 13.87
N HIS A 196 12.56 -7.43 14.37
CA HIS A 196 12.21 -8.50 15.31
C HIS A 196 11.49 -7.95 16.56
N LYS A 197 11.99 -6.84 17.13
CA LYS A 197 11.34 -6.16 18.27
C LYS A 197 9.92 -5.68 17.93
N TYR A 198 9.68 -5.20 16.72
CA TYR A 198 8.33 -4.79 16.29
C TYR A 198 7.38 -5.97 16.14
N VAL A 199 7.86 -7.13 15.65
CA VAL A 199 7.06 -8.36 15.58
C VAL A 199 6.55 -8.78 16.96
N LEU A 200 7.43 -8.69 17.97
CA LEU A 200 7.14 -9.14 19.34
C LEU A 200 6.47 -8.07 20.22
N LYS A 201 6.30 -6.84 19.74
CA LYS A 201 5.76 -5.74 20.54
C LYS A 201 4.32 -6.04 20.96
N LYS A 202 4.09 -6.16 22.28
CA LYS A 202 2.74 -6.29 22.87
C LYS A 202 1.89 -5.07 22.48
N GLN A 203 0.61 -5.31 22.23
CA GLN A 203 -0.37 -4.23 22.03
C GLN A 203 -0.82 -3.67 23.37
#